data_AF-A0A970ER91-F1
#
_entry.id   AF-A0A970ER91-F1
#
_cell.length_a   1.000
_cell.length_b   1.000
_cell.length_c   1.000
_cell.angle_alpha   90.00
_cell.angle_beta   90.00
_cell.angle_gamma   90.00
#
_symmetry.space_group_name_H-M   'P 1'
#
loop_
_entity.id
_entity.type
_entity.pdbx_description
1 polymer ?
#
loop_
_entity_poly.entity_id
_entity_poly.type
_entity_poly.pdbx_seq_one_letter_code
_entity_poly.pdbx_strand_id
1 'polypeptide(L)'
;MRKSIVLLLAVLLMWPTGAALGAVSQQGENPQLVYVIPVTGEIDFGLAAFVRRGLTSAERAGAAVLLEINTFGGLIAAAAEIRDA
;
A
#
# COMPACT_ATOMS: atom_id res chain seq x y z
N MET A 1 -50.76 39.38 -7.38
CA MET A 1 -50.59 38.55 -6.16
C MET A 1 -50.43 37.06 -6.47
N ARG A 2 -51.38 36.41 -7.16
CA ARG A 2 -51.29 34.97 -7.52
C ARG A 2 -50.06 34.59 -8.37
N LYS A 3 -49.72 35.38 -9.39
CA LYS A 3 -48.59 35.11 -10.29
C LYS A 3 -47.21 35.29 -9.62
N SER A 4 -47.13 36.23 -8.67
CA SER A 4 -45.91 36.52 -7.91
C SER A 4 -45.59 35.43 -6.89
N ILE A 5 -46.62 34.79 -6.31
CA ILE A 5 -46.48 33.64 -5.40
C ILE A 5 -45.98 32.40 -6.15
N VAL A 6 -46.46 32.17 -7.38
CA VAL A 6 -46.01 31.05 -8.23
C VAL A 6 -44.55 31.20 -8.65
N LEU A 7 -44.10 32.43 -8.94
CA LEU A 7 -42.70 32.71 -9.26
C LEU A 7 -41.76 32.50 -8.05
N LEU A 8 -42.19 32.86 -6.84
CA LEU A 8 -41.41 32.62 -5.60
C LEU A 8 -41.31 31.13 -5.24
N LEU A 9 -42.36 30.34 -5.46
CA LEU A 9 -42.37 28.88 -5.25
C LEU A 9 -41.49 28.14 -6.27
N ALA A 10 -41.45 28.60 -7.52
CA ALA A 10 -40.61 27.99 -8.55
C ALA A 10 -39.10 28.22 -8.31
N VAL A 11 -38.72 29.38 -7.76
CA VAL A 11 -37.33 29.70 -7.41
C VAL A 11 -36.87 28.95 -6.15
N LEU A 12 -37.78 28.69 -5.20
CA LEU A 12 -37.50 27.88 -4.02
C LEU A 12 -37.32 26.38 -4.34
N LEU A 13 -38.00 25.88 -5.38
CA LEU A 13 -37.86 24.49 -5.85
C LEU A 13 -36.61 24.28 -6.73
N MET A 14 -36.06 25.36 -7.31
CA MET A 14 -34.81 25.37 -8.09
C MET A 14 -33.61 25.89 -7.28
N TRP A 15 -33.66 25.85 -5.93
CA TRP A 15 -32.41 25.92 -5.18
C TRP A 15 -31.69 24.59 -5.36
N PRO A 16 -30.50 24.57 -5.98
CA PRO A 16 -29.77 23.33 -6.11
C PRO A 16 -29.47 22.87 -4.68
N THR A 17 -30.01 21.72 -4.31
CA THR A 17 -29.51 20.85 -3.25
C THR A 17 -28.11 20.35 -3.66
N GLY A 18 -27.21 21.27 -4.00
CA GLY A 18 -25.85 21.04 -4.49
C GLY A 18 -24.87 20.67 -3.37
N ALA A 19 -25.38 20.11 -2.27
CA ALA A 19 -24.59 19.61 -1.14
C ALA A 19 -24.29 18.09 -1.27
N ALA A 20 -24.36 17.54 -2.48
CA ALA A 20 -24.01 16.13 -2.76
C ALA A 20 -23.09 15.95 -3.99
N LEU A 21 -22.37 17.00 -4.39
CA LEU A 21 -21.34 16.97 -5.45
C LEU A 21 -20.05 17.54 -4.88
N GLY A 22 -19.41 16.82 -3.95
CA GLY A 22 -18.17 17.32 -3.35
C GLY A 22 -17.64 16.53 -2.17
N ALA A 23 -17.93 15.24 -2.08
CA ALA A 23 -17.17 14.33 -1.25
C ALA A 23 -16.77 13.13 -2.10
N VAL A 24 -15.99 13.40 -3.16
CA VAL A 24 -15.02 12.41 -3.61
C VAL A 24 -14.06 12.30 -2.43
N SER A 25 -14.29 11.29 -1.60
CA SER A 25 -13.29 10.78 -0.68
C SER A 25 -12.07 10.49 -1.55
N GLN A 26 -11.07 11.37 -1.50
CA GLN A 26 -9.73 10.98 -1.92
C GLN A 26 -9.32 9.92 -0.92
N GLN A 27 -9.67 8.68 -1.22
CA GLN A 27 -9.16 7.50 -0.56
C GLN A 27 -7.69 7.54 -0.90
N GLY A 28 -6.91 8.19 -0.04
CA GLY A 28 -5.48 8.28 -0.19
C GLY A 28 -4.98 6.86 -0.35
N GLU A 29 -4.47 6.54 -1.54
CA GLU A 29 -3.52 5.45 -1.68
C GLU A 29 -2.40 5.82 -0.73
N ASN A 30 -2.44 5.26 0.48
CA ASN A 30 -1.31 5.31 1.38
C ASN A 30 -0.32 4.33 0.74
N PRO A 31 0.73 4.81 0.04
CA PRO A 31 1.59 3.92 -0.72
C PRO A 31 2.19 2.94 0.27
N GLN A 32 1.76 1.67 0.17
CA GLN A 32 2.23 0.63 1.06
C GLN A 32 3.72 0.46 0.81
N LEU A 33 4.55 0.74 1.82
CA LEU A 33 5.99 0.59 1.71
C LEU A 33 6.32 -0.89 1.52
N VAL A 34 7.07 -1.22 0.47
CA VAL A 34 7.49 -2.57 0.16
C VAL A 34 9.02 -2.63 0.06
N TYR A 35 9.64 -3.48 0.86
CA TYR A 35 11.06 -3.79 0.76
C TYR A 35 11.27 -4.95 -0.21
N VAL A 36 12.06 -4.74 -1.25
CA VAL A 36 12.46 -5.80 -2.19
C VAL A 36 13.82 -6.33 -1.77
N ILE A 37 13.88 -7.62 -1.41
CA ILE A 37 15.10 -8.28 -0.97
C ILE A 37 15.46 -9.35 -2.02
N PRO A 38 16.52 -9.13 -2.83
CA PRO A 38 16.95 -10.10 -3.82
C PRO A 38 17.71 -11.26 -3.16
N VAL A 39 17.36 -12.49 -3.54
CA VAL A 39 18.01 -13.75 -3.17
C VAL A 39 18.55 -14.37 -4.44
N THR A 40 19.76 -13.95 -4.83
CA THR A 40 20.38 -14.30 -6.11
C THR A 40 21.75 -14.93 -5.94
N GLY A 41 22.12 -15.86 -6.82
CA GLY A 41 23.43 -16.52 -6.76
C GLY A 41 23.43 -17.74 -5.85
N GLU A 42 24.55 -18.06 -5.22
CA GLU A 42 24.66 -19.19 -4.29
C GLU A 42 24.17 -18.82 -2.88
N ILE A 43 23.47 -19.73 -2.20
CA ILE A 43 23.02 -19.52 -0.82
C ILE A 43 24.18 -19.79 0.14
N ASP A 44 24.64 -18.74 0.82
CA ASP A 44 25.65 -18.81 1.88
C ASP A 44 25.25 -18.00 3.14
N PHE A 45 26.08 -18.02 4.17
CA PHE A 45 25.82 -17.29 5.41
C PHE A 45 25.86 -15.76 5.25
N GLY A 46 26.56 -15.25 4.24
CA GLY A 46 26.56 -13.83 3.90
C GLY A 46 25.21 -13.40 3.34
N LEU A 47 24.63 -14.19 2.46
CA LEU A 47 23.28 -13.99 1.94
C LEU A 47 22.25 -14.12 3.05
N ALA A 48 22.38 -15.11 3.94
CA ALA A 48 21.50 -15.23 5.11
C ALA A 48 21.54 -13.99 6.01
N ALA A 49 22.73 -13.49 6.33
CA ALA A 49 22.89 -12.25 7.10
C ALA A 49 22.36 -11.02 6.37
N PHE A 50 22.44 -10.97 5.04
CA PHE A 50 21.82 -9.94 4.22
C PHE A 50 20.28 -9.98 4.31
N VAL A 51 19.67 -11.13 4.08
CA VAL A 51 18.21 -11.29 4.14
C VAL A 51 17.68 -10.93 5.52
N ARG A 52 18.29 -11.44 6.60
CA ARG A 52 17.89 -11.10 7.98
C ARG A 52 17.91 -9.59 8.23
N ARG A 53 18.96 -8.88 7.79
CA ARG A 53 19.03 -7.41 7.93
C ARG A 53 17.93 -6.70 7.14
N GLY A 54 17.60 -7.20 5.95
CA GLY A 54 16.50 -6.69 5.14
C GLY A 54 15.14 -6.87 5.84
N LEU A 55 14.88 -8.06 6.37
CA LEU A 55 13.65 -8.37 7.12
C LEU A 55 13.53 -7.47 8.37
N THR A 56 14.59 -7.35 9.17
CA THR A 56 14.57 -6.45 10.35
C THR A 56 14.34 -4.99 9.95
N SER A 57 14.86 -4.55 8.80
CA SER A 57 14.63 -3.18 8.31
C SER A 57 13.16 -2.96 7.92
N ALA A 58 12.56 -3.94 7.25
CA ALA A 58 11.16 -3.89 6.85
C ALA A 58 10.20 -3.94 8.05
N GLU A 59 10.50 -4.79 9.04
CA GLU A 59 9.72 -4.89 10.28
C GLU A 59 9.70 -3.56 11.04
N ARG A 60 10.87 -2.92 11.22
CA ARG A 60 10.97 -1.59 11.85
C ARG A 60 10.20 -0.51 11.09
N ALA A 61 10.11 -0.65 9.77
CA ALA A 61 9.39 0.28 8.91
C ALA A 61 7.88 -0.03 8.81
N GLY A 62 7.39 -1.14 9.39
CA GLY A 62 6.02 -1.60 9.22
C GLY A 62 5.68 -1.92 7.76
N ALA A 63 6.69 -2.32 6.97
CA ALA A 63 6.59 -2.50 5.53
C ALA A 63 6.31 -3.96 5.15
N ALA A 64 5.69 -4.16 3.99
CA ALA A 64 5.64 -5.48 3.37
C ALA A 64 7.00 -5.85 2.78
N VAL A 65 7.24 -7.15 2.59
CA VAL A 65 8.48 -7.67 2.00
C VAL A 65 8.16 -8.47 0.74
N LEU A 66 8.89 -8.19 -0.33
CA LEU A 66 8.97 -9.01 -1.53
C LEU A 66 10.35 -9.67 -1.60
N LEU A 67 10.40 -10.98 -1.45
CA LEU A 67 11.61 -11.77 -1.68
C LEU A 67 11.68 -12.12 -3.17
N GLU A 68 12.67 -11.58 -3.88
CA GLU A 68 12.91 -11.91 -5.28
C GLU A 68 13.94 -13.04 -5.36
N ILE A 69 13.49 -14.26 -5.65
CA ILE A 69 14.32 -15.45 -5.57
C ILE A 69 14.77 -15.89 -6.97
N ASN A 70 16.09 -15.89 -7.21
CA ASN A 70 16.72 -16.41 -8.41
C ASN A 70 18.06 -17.08 -8.07
N THR A 71 17.99 -18.30 -7.56
CA THR A 71 19.13 -19.06 -7.07
C THR A 71 19.00 -20.54 -7.42
N PHE A 72 20.13 -21.21 -7.65
CA PHE A 72 20.20 -22.67 -7.77
C PHE A 72 20.20 -23.38 -6.40
N GLY A 73 20.32 -22.62 -5.31
CA GLY A 73 20.50 -23.13 -3.95
C GLY A 73 21.92 -22.90 -3.43
N GLY A 74 22.36 -23.74 -2.50
CA GLY A 74 23.66 -23.63 -1.85
C GLY A 74 23.66 -24.35 -0.50
N LEU A 75 24.22 -23.72 0.52
CA LEU A 75 24.29 -24.26 1.87
C LEU A 75 22.90 -24.39 2.50
N ILE A 76 22.49 -25.63 2.79
CA ILE A 76 21.20 -25.95 3.43
C ILE A 76 21.06 -25.24 4.78
N ALA A 77 22.15 -25.15 5.55
CA ALA A 77 22.15 -24.46 6.84
C ALA A 77 21.84 -22.95 6.70
N ALA A 78 22.41 -22.29 5.69
CA ALA A 78 22.13 -20.89 5.41
C ALA A 78 20.70 -20.69 4.87
N ALA A 79 20.21 -21.62 4.03
CA ALA A 79 18.81 -21.61 3.59
C ALA A 79 17.83 -21.78 4.77
N ALA A 80 18.18 -22.61 5.75
CA ALA A 80 17.41 -22.77 6.98
C ALA A 80 17.42 -21.47 7.81
N GLU A 81 18.57 -20.81 7.93
CA GLU A 81 18.67 -19.51 8.61
C GLU A 81 17.81 -18.42 7.92
N ILE A 82 17.74 -18.41 6.58
CA ILE A 82 16.85 -17.51 5.84
C ILE A 82 15.38 -17.79 6.12
N ARG A 83 14.98 -19.07 6.19
CA ARG A 83 13.59 -19.48 6.47
C ARG A 83 13.15 -19.13 7.90
N ASP A 84 14.06 -19.26 8.85
CA ASP A 84 13.77 -19.10 10.28
C ASP A 84 13.94 -17.65 10.78
N ALA A 85 14.40 -16.73 9.91
CA ALA A 85 14.58 -15.31 10.19
C ALA A 85 13.26 -14.52 10.10
#